data_AF-A0A126YVN6-F1
#
_entry.id   AF-A0A126YVN6-F1
#
_cell.length_a   1.000
_cell.length_b   1.000
_cell.length_c   1.000
_cell.angle_alpha   90.00
_cell.angle_beta   90.00
_cell.angle_gamma   90.00
#
_symmetry.space_group_name_H-M   'P 1'
#
loop_
_entity.id
_entity.type
_entity.pdbx_description
1 polymer ?
#
loop_
_entity_poly.entity_id
_entity_poly.type
_entity_poly.pdbx_seq_one_letter_code
_entity_poly.pdbx_strand_id
1 'polypeptide(L)'
;MRLGNNGRILGAAAAAIVASALLAGCTTGAGGTSGATPGASSAAGSAGATAPAAASTVARVTSASSSAGSLVGGETVTLSGSNLTGVDKVTFNGVASPAVVAKSPTSVTAVVPSAVNYQPSSGAIAVYKGAAIVASARSLTYTWAAKTGVDREMQYAFAHWNLPRYNAAYANFDSLGGDCQNFVSQSLLAAGLAKSTSWFYDSEASHSTSWAYAPSFNDLAPSLGFTRLASTQRSQLQVGDLAYFDWNNNGVPDHVMIVSAVSTVAGTTTVKLVGHNLDYDYRDLDTTLTKDHPGGTVWFYSLPTSLRS
;
A
#
# COMPACT_ATOMS: atom_id res chain seq x y z
N MET A 1 -11.64 44.29 8.41
CA MET A 1 -12.81 44.71 9.22
C MET A 1 -13.90 43.68 8.94
N ARG A 2 -14.38 42.82 9.85
CA ARG A 2 -14.27 42.63 11.33
C ARG A 2 -13.32 41.41 11.64
N LEU A 3 -12.61 41.24 12.78
CA LEU A 3 -13.02 40.97 14.19
C LEU A 3 -14.04 39.80 14.27
N GLY A 4 -13.94 38.71 15.05
CA GLY A 4 -13.00 38.14 16.05
C GLY A 4 -13.56 36.74 16.48
N ASN A 5 -13.16 35.99 17.52
CA ASN A 5 -12.06 36.07 18.50
C ASN A 5 -11.92 34.71 19.27
N ASN A 6 -10.69 34.28 19.58
CA ASN A 6 -10.17 33.31 20.58
C ASN A 6 -11.07 32.32 21.39
N GLY A 7 -10.53 31.11 21.64
CA GLY A 7 -11.04 30.17 22.66
C GLY A 7 -10.15 28.95 22.97
N ARG A 8 -9.04 29.12 23.70
CA ARG A 8 -8.26 28.01 24.31
C ARG A 8 -8.82 27.69 25.69
N ILE A 9 -8.95 26.40 26.04
CA ILE A 9 -9.16 25.96 27.44
C ILE A 9 -8.20 24.81 27.75
N LEU A 10 -7.34 25.00 28.75
CA LEU A 10 -6.65 23.91 29.45
C LEU A 10 -7.55 23.42 30.58
N GLY A 11 -7.56 22.11 30.81
CA GLY A 11 -8.15 21.49 32.00
C GLY A 11 -7.17 20.50 32.61
N ALA A 12 -6.49 20.90 33.68
CA ALA A 12 -5.68 20.01 34.50
C ALA A 12 -6.50 19.51 35.69
N ALA A 13 -6.35 18.23 36.03
CA ALA A 13 -6.83 17.67 37.29
C ALA A 13 -5.70 16.83 37.90
N ALA A 14 -5.39 17.06 39.17
CA ALA A 14 -4.28 16.46 39.89
C ALA A 14 -4.79 15.54 41.00
N ALA A 15 -4.05 14.45 41.28
CA ALA A 15 -3.81 13.84 42.59
C ALA A 15 -3.22 12.42 42.41
N ALA A 16 -2.48 11.82 43.35
CA ALA A 16 -1.57 12.28 44.42
C ALA A 16 -0.99 11.02 45.12
N ILE A 17 0.18 11.11 45.78
CA ILE A 17 0.61 10.22 46.90
C ILE A 17 0.95 8.74 46.49
N VAL A 18 1.91 7.98 47.05
CA VAL A 18 2.96 8.16 48.10
C VAL A 18 4.33 7.71 47.54
N ALA A 19 5.43 8.14 48.17
CA ALA A 19 6.72 7.45 48.06
C ALA A 19 6.82 6.23 49.00
N SER A 20 7.67 5.26 48.65
CA SER A 20 8.68 4.70 49.57
C SER A 20 9.73 3.92 48.78
N ALA A 21 11.01 4.17 49.09
CA ALA A 21 12.13 3.38 48.59
C ALA A 21 12.46 2.24 49.56
N LEU A 22 13.17 1.21 49.09
CA LEU A 22 14.39 0.72 49.76
C LEU A 22 15.20 -0.23 48.85
N LEU A 23 16.47 -0.37 49.19
CA LEU A 23 17.55 -0.96 48.39
C LEU A 23 17.87 -2.41 48.77
N ALA A 24 18.45 -3.12 47.78
CA ALA A 24 19.55 -4.09 47.88
C ALA A 24 19.43 -5.34 48.79
N GLY A 25 19.99 -6.45 48.28
CA GLY A 25 20.15 -7.71 49.01
C GLY A 25 20.73 -8.79 48.12
N CYS A 26 22.06 -8.91 48.08
CA CYS A 26 22.79 -9.83 47.20
C CYS A 26 22.93 -11.25 47.82
N THR A 27 23.24 -12.24 46.97
CA THR A 27 24.23 -13.34 47.15
C THR A 27 24.62 -13.77 48.59
N THR A 28 24.75 -15.04 48.97
CA THR A 28 25.13 -16.29 48.27
C THR A 28 25.15 -17.43 49.31
N GLY A 29 25.23 -18.70 48.90
CA GLY A 29 25.88 -19.73 49.72
C GLY A 29 25.24 -21.11 49.70
N ALA A 30 26.01 -22.07 49.17
CA ALA A 30 26.27 -23.43 49.65
C ALA A 30 25.13 -24.23 50.34
N GLY A 31 24.94 -25.52 50.07
CA GLY A 31 25.81 -26.49 49.41
C GLY A 31 25.76 -27.80 50.20
N GLY A 32 25.41 -28.90 49.55
CA GLY A 32 25.20 -30.18 50.23
C GLY A 32 24.73 -31.26 49.26
N THR A 33 25.56 -32.26 49.02
CA THR A 33 25.32 -33.39 48.12
C THR A 33 25.00 -34.66 48.90
N SER A 34 24.51 -35.68 48.16
CA SER A 34 24.57 -37.12 48.48
C SER A 34 23.36 -37.72 49.21
N GLY A 35 22.84 -38.83 48.68
CA GLY A 35 21.89 -39.72 49.37
C GLY A 35 20.76 -40.22 48.47
N ALA A 36 20.99 -41.32 47.74
CA ALA A 36 19.96 -41.99 46.94
C ALA A 36 19.59 -43.35 47.55
N THR A 37 18.30 -43.66 47.70
CA THR A 37 17.66 -44.95 47.33
C THR A 37 16.14 -44.91 47.63
N PRO A 38 15.31 -45.74 46.97
CA PRO A 38 13.86 -45.52 46.89
C PRO A 38 13.04 -46.26 47.96
N GLY A 39 11.91 -45.64 48.36
CA GLY A 39 10.87 -46.24 49.20
C GLY A 39 9.48 -45.99 48.59
N ALA A 40 8.58 -46.97 48.69
CA ALA A 40 7.33 -46.99 47.94
C ALA A 40 6.16 -46.23 48.63
N SER A 41 5.29 -45.68 47.78
CA SER A 41 3.82 -45.55 47.93
C SER A 41 3.21 -45.30 49.32
N SER A 42 2.60 -44.13 49.54
CA SER A 42 1.12 -44.00 49.61
C SER A 42 0.60 -42.58 49.93
N ALA A 43 -0.63 -42.33 49.47
CA ALA A 43 -1.63 -41.38 49.98
C ALA A 43 -1.46 -39.84 49.79
N ALA A 44 -2.45 -39.28 49.07
CA ALA A 44 -3.15 -38.03 49.35
C ALA A 44 -2.37 -36.69 49.35
N GLY A 45 -2.26 -36.09 48.17
CA GLY A 45 -2.11 -34.64 48.00
C GLY A 45 -3.11 -34.13 46.96
N SER A 46 -4.30 -33.70 47.40
CA SER A 46 -5.28 -33.03 46.54
C SER A 46 -5.10 -31.50 46.58
N ALA A 47 -5.46 -30.85 45.49
CA ALA A 47 -5.31 -29.43 45.19
C ALA A 47 -3.85 -28.96 44.92
N GLY A 48 -3.59 -28.09 43.93
CA GLY A 48 -4.50 -27.47 42.96
C GLY A 48 -4.06 -27.71 41.53
N ALA A 49 -4.86 -28.46 40.75
CA ALA A 49 -4.92 -28.17 39.32
C ALA A 49 -5.57 -26.79 39.20
N THR A 50 -4.80 -25.76 38.83
CA THR A 50 -5.36 -24.48 38.41
C THR A 50 -6.30 -24.77 37.24
N ALA A 51 -7.61 -24.60 37.47
CA ALA A 51 -8.59 -24.74 36.40
C ALA A 51 -8.16 -23.86 35.22
N PRO A 52 -8.13 -24.37 33.97
CA PRO A 52 -7.77 -23.55 32.83
C PRO A 52 -8.64 -22.29 32.84
N ALA A 53 -8.01 -21.12 32.79
CA ALA A 53 -8.72 -19.85 32.85
C ALA A 53 -9.83 -19.87 31.80
N ALA A 54 -11.08 -19.70 32.23
CA ALA A 54 -12.25 -19.88 31.39
C ALA A 54 -12.08 -19.06 30.11
N ALA A 55 -12.10 -19.73 28.96
CA ALA A 55 -11.88 -19.08 27.68
C ALA A 55 -12.91 -17.95 27.52
N SER A 56 -12.44 -16.69 27.50
CA SER A 56 -13.28 -15.52 27.26
C SER A 56 -14.16 -15.80 26.05
N THR A 57 -15.47 -15.61 26.17
CA THR A 57 -16.44 -15.79 25.08
C THR A 57 -16.59 -14.54 24.21
N VAL A 58 -16.04 -13.40 24.66
CA VAL A 58 -16.10 -12.12 23.96
C VAL A 58 -15.12 -12.14 22.78
N ALA A 59 -15.61 -11.79 21.59
CA ALA A 59 -14.76 -11.60 20.42
C ALA A 59 -13.88 -10.36 20.61
N ARG A 60 -12.56 -10.52 20.49
CA ARG A 60 -11.59 -9.43 20.73
C ARG A 60 -10.38 -9.54 19.82
N VAL A 61 -9.98 -8.44 19.19
CA VAL A 61 -8.69 -8.32 18.48
C VAL A 61 -7.63 -7.77 19.44
N THR A 62 -6.40 -8.26 19.39
CA THR A 62 -5.31 -7.89 20.32
C THR A 62 -4.07 -7.33 19.63
N SER A 63 -3.81 -7.71 18.37
CA SER A 63 -2.68 -7.20 17.57
C SER A 63 -2.93 -7.31 16.06
N ALA A 64 -2.12 -6.56 15.31
CA ALA A 64 -1.90 -6.71 13.87
C ALA A 64 -0.41 -7.02 13.64
N SER A 65 -0.09 -7.84 12.62
CA SER A 65 1.29 -8.23 12.29
C SER A 65 2.11 -7.09 11.66
N SER A 66 1.44 -6.09 11.08
CA SER A 66 2.04 -4.83 10.66
C SER A 66 1.05 -3.69 10.93
N SER A 67 1.59 -2.50 11.18
CA SER A 67 0.86 -1.23 11.31
C SER A 67 1.25 -0.22 10.22
N ALA A 68 2.04 -0.60 9.21
CA ALA A 68 2.37 0.28 8.09
C ALA A 68 2.68 -0.44 6.76
N GLY A 69 2.27 0.17 5.65
CA GLY A 69 2.30 -0.40 4.29
C GLY A 69 2.78 0.56 3.21
N SER A 70 2.95 0.02 2.01
CA SER A 70 3.08 0.75 0.74
C SER A 70 1.79 1.54 0.44
N LEU A 71 1.87 2.57 -0.40
CA LEU A 71 0.71 3.31 -0.91
C LEU A 71 -0.13 2.48 -1.88
N VAL A 72 0.49 1.57 -2.63
CA VAL A 72 -0.19 0.61 -3.52
C VAL A 72 -1.00 -0.43 -2.73
N GLY A 73 -0.54 -0.80 -1.53
CA GLY A 73 -1.17 -1.83 -0.70
C GLY A 73 -0.95 -3.24 -1.25
N GLY A 74 -1.89 -4.14 -0.95
CA GLY A 74 -1.81 -5.56 -1.31
C GLY A 74 -1.11 -6.45 -0.29
N GLU A 75 -0.45 -5.88 0.73
CA GLU A 75 0.17 -6.69 1.78
C GLU A 75 -0.88 -7.42 2.63
N THR A 76 -0.56 -8.64 3.07
CA THR A 76 -1.43 -9.39 3.99
C THR A 76 -1.06 -9.06 5.44
N VAL A 77 -2.02 -8.47 6.17
CA VAL A 77 -1.93 -8.28 7.62
C VAL A 77 -2.63 -9.45 8.33
N THR A 78 -1.95 -10.05 9.29
CA THR A 78 -2.56 -11.02 10.23
C THR A 78 -3.02 -10.29 11.48
N LEU A 79 -4.30 -10.47 11.83
CA LEU A 79 -4.93 -9.96 13.03
C LEU A 79 -5.12 -11.12 14.01
N SER A 80 -4.60 -10.95 15.23
CA SER A 80 -4.67 -11.96 16.29
C SER A 80 -5.67 -11.55 17.36
N GLY A 81 -6.27 -12.54 18.04
CA GLY A 81 -7.29 -12.27 19.04
C GLY A 81 -7.94 -13.52 19.64
N SER A 82 -9.18 -13.36 20.13
CA SER A 82 -10.03 -14.43 20.67
C SER A 82 -11.43 -14.39 20.05
N ASN A 83 -12.02 -15.56 19.83
CA ASN A 83 -13.34 -15.78 19.19
C ASN A 83 -13.51 -15.02 17.87
N LEU A 84 -12.54 -15.10 16.96
CA LEU A 84 -12.58 -14.46 15.65
C LEU A 84 -13.32 -15.29 14.58
N THR A 85 -13.85 -16.47 14.92
CA THR A 85 -14.72 -17.26 14.03
C THR A 85 -15.92 -16.44 13.56
N GLY A 86 -16.18 -16.41 12.26
CA GLY A 86 -17.26 -15.61 11.67
C GLY A 86 -16.91 -14.13 11.44
N VAL A 87 -15.63 -13.75 11.52
CA VAL A 87 -15.17 -12.48 10.93
C VAL A 87 -15.21 -12.58 9.41
N ASP A 88 -15.91 -11.64 8.79
CA ASP A 88 -16.20 -11.58 7.36
C ASP A 88 -15.66 -10.31 6.68
N LYS A 89 -15.44 -9.24 7.45
CA LYS A 89 -14.97 -7.95 6.94
C LYS A 89 -13.92 -7.32 7.87
N VAL A 90 -12.92 -6.71 7.24
CA VAL A 90 -11.91 -5.85 7.87
C VAL A 90 -11.85 -4.57 7.05
N THR A 91 -11.74 -3.42 7.71
CA THR A 91 -11.50 -2.13 7.05
C THR A 91 -10.26 -1.47 7.59
N PHE A 92 -9.50 -0.82 6.72
CA PHE A 92 -8.35 0.00 7.05
C PHE A 92 -8.71 1.45 6.71
N ASN A 93 -8.72 2.35 7.71
CA ASN A 93 -9.16 3.74 7.55
C ASN A 93 -10.55 3.88 6.87
N GLY A 94 -11.48 2.98 7.19
CA GLY A 94 -12.81 2.91 6.58
C GLY A 94 -12.87 2.22 5.20
N VAL A 95 -11.76 2.06 4.50
CA VAL A 95 -11.70 1.33 3.22
C VAL A 95 -11.74 -0.18 3.46
N ALA A 96 -12.60 -0.89 2.75
CA ALA A 96 -12.73 -2.34 2.89
C ALA A 96 -11.48 -3.09 2.39
N SER A 97 -11.07 -4.12 3.12
CA SER A 97 -10.04 -5.07 2.68
C SER A 97 -10.50 -5.82 1.41
N PRO A 98 -9.67 -5.93 0.35
CA PRO A 98 -10.04 -6.66 -0.86
C PRO A 98 -10.25 -8.18 -0.65
N ALA A 99 -9.64 -8.76 0.39
CA ALA A 99 -9.82 -10.15 0.75
C ALA A 99 -9.61 -10.37 2.25
N VAL A 100 -10.57 -11.03 2.90
CA VAL A 100 -10.53 -11.41 4.32
C VAL A 100 -10.66 -12.92 4.43
N VAL A 101 -9.80 -13.55 5.22
CA VAL A 101 -9.81 -15.00 5.48
C VAL A 101 -9.72 -15.23 6.98
N ALA A 102 -10.80 -15.70 7.59
CA ALA A 102 -10.77 -16.20 8.96
C ALA A 102 -10.04 -17.55 8.98
N LYS A 103 -8.85 -17.60 9.61
CA LYS A 103 -8.00 -18.79 9.66
C LYS A 103 -8.33 -19.69 10.85
N SER A 104 -8.72 -19.10 11.97
CA SER A 104 -9.03 -19.83 13.21
C SER A 104 -9.87 -18.95 14.16
N PRO A 105 -10.33 -19.48 15.31
CA PRO A 105 -10.92 -18.68 16.38
C PRO A 105 -9.98 -17.60 16.98
N THR A 106 -8.70 -17.59 16.62
CA THR A 106 -7.69 -16.66 17.15
C THR A 106 -6.94 -15.87 16.08
N SER A 107 -7.20 -16.12 14.78
CA SER A 107 -6.46 -15.51 13.67
C SER A 107 -7.35 -15.23 12.45
N VAL A 108 -7.21 -14.03 11.91
CA VAL A 108 -7.79 -13.57 10.64
C VAL A 108 -6.67 -12.95 9.81
N THR A 109 -6.64 -13.18 8.50
CA THR A 109 -5.84 -12.38 7.57
C THR A 109 -6.71 -11.46 6.74
N ALA A 110 -6.21 -10.26 6.48
CA ALA A 110 -6.83 -9.27 5.61
C ALA A 110 -5.78 -8.67 4.68
N VAL A 111 -6.13 -8.49 3.40
CA VAL A 111 -5.32 -7.76 2.43
C VAL A 111 -5.52 -6.25 2.64
N VAL A 112 -4.43 -5.50 2.67
CA VAL A 112 -4.46 -4.04 2.81
C VAL A 112 -4.91 -3.41 1.48
N PRO A 113 -5.96 -2.56 1.45
CA PRO A 113 -6.32 -1.82 0.24
C PRO A 113 -5.26 -0.76 -0.08
N SER A 114 -5.23 -0.27 -1.32
CA SER A 114 -4.43 0.90 -1.67
C SER A 114 -4.81 2.11 -0.82
N ALA A 115 -3.86 3.01 -0.62
CA ALA A 115 -4.14 4.33 -0.05
C ALA A 115 -5.03 5.12 -1.02
N VAL A 116 -5.97 5.91 -0.49
CA VAL A 116 -6.83 6.78 -1.30
C VAL A 116 -5.95 7.72 -2.13
N ASN A 117 -6.11 7.65 -3.46
CA ASN A 117 -5.32 8.40 -4.44
C ASN A 117 -3.80 8.27 -4.24
N TYR A 118 -3.34 7.13 -3.72
CA TYR A 118 -1.94 6.85 -3.38
C TYR A 118 -1.31 7.96 -2.52
N GLN A 119 -2.06 8.57 -1.59
CA GLN A 119 -1.53 9.60 -0.69
C GLN A 119 -1.26 9.03 0.72
N PRO A 120 -0.13 9.42 1.37
CA PRO A 120 0.17 9.02 2.74
C PRO A 120 -0.98 9.35 3.69
N SER A 121 -1.37 8.35 4.47
CA SER A 121 -2.51 8.46 5.38
C SER A 121 -2.38 7.48 6.53
N SER A 122 -3.16 7.67 7.59
CA SER A 122 -3.18 6.77 8.75
C SER A 122 -4.59 6.69 9.30
N GLY A 123 -5.03 5.51 9.72
CA GLY A 123 -6.38 5.32 10.24
C GLY A 123 -6.62 3.97 10.90
N ALA A 124 -7.80 3.84 11.53
CA ALA A 124 -8.13 2.67 12.34
C ALA A 124 -8.24 1.38 11.50
N ILE A 125 -7.76 0.27 12.04
CA ILE A 125 -8.10 -1.08 11.61
C ILE A 125 -9.35 -1.50 12.39
N ALA A 126 -10.46 -1.72 11.71
CA ALA A 126 -11.70 -2.22 12.30
C ALA A 126 -12.03 -3.61 11.73
N VAL A 127 -12.47 -4.50 12.61
CA VAL A 127 -12.83 -5.89 12.30
C VAL A 127 -14.30 -6.09 12.61
N TYR A 128 -15.00 -6.82 11.75
CA TYR A 128 -16.44 -6.98 11.82
C TYR A 128 -16.85 -8.45 11.83
N LYS A 129 -18.02 -8.70 12.40
CA LYS A 129 -18.83 -9.90 12.16
C LYS A 129 -20.19 -9.43 11.66
N GLY A 130 -20.42 -9.49 10.36
CA GLY A 130 -21.56 -8.86 9.72
C GLY A 130 -21.57 -7.34 9.96
N ALA A 131 -22.61 -6.85 10.64
CA ALA A 131 -22.75 -5.45 10.99
C ALA A 131 -21.99 -5.04 12.26
N ALA A 132 -21.66 -5.98 13.16
CA ALA A 132 -21.09 -5.66 14.47
C ALA A 132 -19.57 -5.49 14.42
N ILE A 133 -19.06 -4.41 15.03
CA ILE A 133 -17.61 -4.21 15.24
C ILE A 133 -17.12 -5.14 16.36
N VAL A 134 -16.04 -5.87 16.11
CA VAL A 134 -15.32 -6.66 17.10
C VAL A 134 -14.47 -5.72 17.96
N ALA A 135 -14.61 -5.80 19.28
CA ALA A 135 -13.84 -4.96 20.19
C ALA A 135 -12.33 -5.20 20.05
N SER A 136 -11.54 -4.14 20.13
CA SER A 136 -10.07 -4.27 20.21
C SER A 136 -9.59 -4.12 21.66
N ALA A 137 -8.48 -4.76 22.00
CA ALA A 137 -7.80 -4.57 23.29
C ALA A 137 -7.07 -3.22 23.41
N ARG A 138 -6.78 -2.59 22.27
CA ARG A 138 -6.09 -1.29 22.12
C ARG A 138 -6.46 -0.68 20.77
N SER A 139 -6.21 0.61 20.57
CA SER A 139 -6.29 1.20 19.22
C SER A 139 -5.34 0.44 18.27
N LEU A 140 -5.87 -0.02 17.14
CA LEU A 140 -5.11 -0.59 16.04
C LEU A 140 -5.19 0.39 14.88
N THR A 141 -4.04 0.83 14.41
CA THR A 141 -3.90 1.84 13.36
C THR A 141 -3.00 1.28 12.27
N TYR A 142 -3.31 1.60 11.02
CA TYR A 142 -2.47 1.32 9.87
C TYR A 142 -2.07 2.63 9.18
N THR A 143 -0.82 2.72 8.75
CA THR A 143 -0.26 3.90 8.07
C THR A 143 0.27 3.51 6.69
N TRP A 144 -0.25 4.12 5.63
CA TRP A 144 0.32 4.02 4.30
C TRP A 144 1.36 5.13 4.12
N ALA A 145 2.52 4.78 3.59
CA ALA A 145 3.61 5.70 3.30
C ALA A 145 4.34 5.27 2.04
N ALA A 146 4.98 6.21 1.35
CA ALA A 146 5.82 5.86 0.20
C ALA A 146 7.05 5.07 0.67
N LYS A 147 7.16 3.82 0.23
CA LYS A 147 8.29 2.94 0.51
C LYS A 147 9.07 2.63 -0.77
N THR A 148 8.35 2.22 -1.82
CA THR A 148 8.93 1.78 -3.09
C THR A 148 9.04 2.93 -4.11
N GLY A 149 9.65 2.68 -5.27
CA GLY A 149 9.55 3.61 -6.41
C GLY A 149 8.13 3.73 -6.96
N VAL A 150 7.42 2.61 -7.16
CA VAL A 150 6.01 2.60 -7.60
C VAL A 150 5.12 3.41 -6.65
N ASP A 151 5.37 3.38 -5.33
CA ASP A 151 4.65 4.23 -4.39
C ASP A 151 4.80 5.72 -4.73
N ARG A 152 6.02 6.17 -5.03
CA ARG A 152 6.32 7.58 -5.36
C ARG A 152 5.81 7.96 -6.74
N GLU A 153 5.88 7.06 -7.70
CA GLU A 153 5.28 7.19 -9.03
C GLU A 153 3.78 7.45 -8.93
N MET A 154 3.06 6.56 -8.24
CA MET A 154 1.62 6.66 -8.12
C MET A 154 1.19 7.85 -7.25
N GLN A 155 1.95 8.17 -6.19
CA GLN A 155 1.73 9.37 -5.39
C GLN A 155 1.86 10.64 -6.23
N TYR A 156 2.87 10.71 -7.11
CA TYR A 156 3.09 11.82 -8.03
C TYR A 156 1.97 11.90 -9.06
N ALA A 157 1.69 10.79 -9.76
CA ALA A 157 0.67 10.73 -10.79
C ALA A 157 -0.69 11.20 -10.25
N PHE A 158 -1.11 10.71 -9.08
CA PHE A 158 -2.39 11.09 -8.47
C PHE A 158 -2.42 12.49 -7.85
N ALA A 159 -1.25 13.12 -7.62
CA ALA A 159 -1.18 14.53 -7.25
C ALA A 159 -1.35 15.46 -8.46
N HIS A 160 -1.01 15.01 -9.67
CA HIS A 160 -0.79 15.89 -10.83
C HIS A 160 -1.60 15.56 -12.10
N TRP A 161 -2.32 14.43 -12.18
CA TRP A 161 -2.97 13.89 -13.39
C TRP A 161 -3.99 14.79 -14.12
N ASN A 162 -4.46 15.88 -13.52
CA ASN A 162 -5.42 16.78 -14.15
C ASN A 162 -5.14 18.25 -13.93
N LEU A 163 -5.66 19.08 -14.84
CA LEU A 163 -5.78 20.51 -14.60
C LEU A 163 -6.75 20.81 -13.43
N PRO A 164 -6.47 21.82 -12.59
CA PRO A 164 -5.31 22.74 -12.62
C PRO A 164 -4.11 22.24 -11.78
N ARG A 165 -4.00 20.93 -11.50
CA ARG A 165 -2.98 20.34 -10.61
C ARG A 165 -1.70 19.88 -11.31
N TYR A 166 -1.60 20.02 -12.64
CA TYR A 166 -0.36 19.81 -13.40
C TYR A 166 0.84 20.45 -12.70
N ASN A 167 1.98 19.78 -12.74
CA ASN A 167 3.16 20.23 -12.01
C ASN A 167 3.86 21.39 -12.73
N ALA A 168 3.64 22.61 -12.25
CA ALA A 168 4.18 23.85 -12.81
C ALA A 168 5.73 23.96 -12.81
N ALA A 169 6.47 22.98 -12.27
CA ALA A 169 7.92 22.88 -12.45
C ALA A 169 8.33 22.36 -13.85
N TYR A 170 7.38 21.81 -14.61
CA TYR A 170 7.58 21.27 -15.95
C TYR A 170 6.69 22.02 -16.95
N ALA A 171 7.18 22.16 -18.19
CA ALA A 171 6.37 22.67 -19.29
C ALA A 171 5.24 21.68 -19.62
N ASN A 172 4.10 22.22 -20.08
CA ASN A 172 3.03 21.42 -20.65
C ASN A 172 3.24 21.29 -22.16
N PHE A 173 3.34 20.06 -22.66
CA PHE A 173 3.54 19.74 -24.08
C PHE A 173 2.25 19.36 -24.83
N ASP A 174 1.06 19.67 -24.27
CA ASP A 174 -0.26 19.30 -24.83
C ASP A 174 -0.43 19.80 -26.26
N SER A 175 -0.08 21.06 -26.53
CA SER A 175 -0.16 21.67 -27.86
C SER A 175 0.81 21.07 -28.89
N LEU A 176 1.77 20.26 -28.43
CA LEU A 176 2.75 19.54 -29.24
C LEU A 176 2.48 18.02 -29.28
N GLY A 177 1.46 17.54 -28.56
CA GLY A 177 1.13 16.12 -28.41
C GLY A 177 2.06 15.32 -27.49
N GLY A 178 3.03 15.97 -26.83
CA GLY A 178 4.06 15.30 -26.04
C GLY A 178 3.70 15.02 -24.58
N ASP A 179 2.60 15.60 -24.07
CA ASP A 179 2.41 15.67 -22.62
C ASP A 179 2.17 14.32 -21.93
N CYS A 180 1.61 13.33 -22.64
CA CYS A 180 1.50 11.96 -22.14
C CYS A 180 2.86 11.38 -21.72
N GLN A 181 3.89 11.51 -22.56
CA GLN A 181 5.23 11.06 -22.21
C GLN A 181 5.90 11.98 -21.20
N ASN A 182 5.67 13.29 -21.26
CA ASN A 182 6.16 14.24 -20.25
C ASN A 182 5.65 13.88 -18.84
N PHE A 183 4.36 13.56 -18.68
CA PHE A 183 3.74 13.15 -17.43
C PHE A 183 4.28 11.80 -16.92
N VAL A 184 4.42 10.82 -17.81
CA VAL A 184 5.05 9.53 -17.48
C VAL A 184 6.50 9.75 -17.04
N SER A 185 7.27 10.58 -17.75
CA SER A 185 8.66 10.87 -17.38
C SER A 185 8.77 11.57 -16.01
N GLN A 186 7.90 12.53 -15.72
CA GLN A 186 7.82 13.15 -14.40
C GLN A 186 7.51 12.14 -13.29
N SER A 187 6.57 11.22 -13.53
CA SER A 187 6.17 10.17 -12.58
C SER A 187 7.30 9.16 -12.35
N LEU A 188 8.02 8.75 -13.41
CA LEU A 188 9.21 7.91 -13.32
C LEU A 188 10.38 8.58 -12.60
N LEU A 189 10.56 9.90 -12.77
CA LEU A 189 11.56 10.64 -12.01
C LEU A 189 11.21 10.67 -10.51
N ALA A 190 9.93 10.83 -10.16
CA ALA A 190 9.46 10.69 -8.78
C ALA A 190 9.63 9.26 -8.26
N ALA A 191 9.44 8.23 -9.10
CA ALA A 191 9.76 6.84 -8.78
C ALA A 191 11.24 6.64 -8.39
N GLY A 192 12.13 7.52 -8.86
CA GLY A 192 13.57 7.46 -8.62
C GLY A 192 14.36 6.93 -9.82
N LEU A 193 13.78 6.93 -11.04
CA LEU A 193 14.54 6.67 -12.26
C LEU A 193 15.60 7.76 -12.42
N ALA A 194 16.86 7.36 -12.51
CA ALA A 194 17.97 8.31 -12.63
C ALA A 194 17.97 8.99 -14.01
N LYS A 195 18.15 10.32 -14.04
CA LYS A 195 18.40 11.04 -15.30
C LYS A 195 19.66 10.52 -15.99
N SER A 196 19.69 10.57 -17.30
CA SER A 196 20.86 10.29 -18.15
C SER A 196 20.93 11.30 -19.30
N THR A 197 22.02 11.31 -20.06
CA THR A 197 22.10 12.12 -21.29
C THR A 197 21.04 11.75 -22.33
N SER A 198 20.50 10.52 -22.25
CA SER A 198 19.47 10.01 -23.17
C SER A 198 18.06 10.14 -22.61
N TRP A 199 17.89 10.57 -21.34
CA TRP A 199 16.59 10.84 -20.71
C TRP A 199 16.74 11.85 -19.58
N PHE A 200 16.36 13.10 -19.85
CA PHE A 200 16.43 14.22 -18.91
C PHE A 200 15.43 15.33 -19.24
N TYR A 201 15.09 16.12 -18.23
CA TYR A 201 14.47 17.44 -18.37
C TYR A 201 15.13 18.38 -17.37
N ASP A 202 15.63 19.50 -17.86
CA ASP A 202 16.17 20.60 -17.04
C ASP A 202 15.43 21.92 -17.32
N SER A 203 14.85 22.09 -18.52
CA SER A 203 13.87 23.14 -18.85
C SER A 203 13.09 22.81 -20.13
N GLU A 204 12.08 23.62 -20.48
CA GLU A 204 11.36 23.55 -21.75
C GLU A 204 12.32 23.58 -22.97
N ALA A 205 13.37 24.40 -22.90
CA ALA A 205 14.39 24.51 -23.95
C ALA A 205 15.51 23.45 -23.84
N SER A 206 15.55 22.66 -22.76
CA SER A 206 16.62 21.70 -22.46
C SER A 206 16.06 20.42 -21.84
N HIS A 207 15.57 19.53 -22.71
CA HIS A 207 15.11 18.19 -22.38
C HIS A 207 15.46 17.23 -23.53
N SER A 208 15.57 15.93 -23.25
CA SER A 208 15.74 14.91 -24.29
C SER A 208 14.41 14.62 -24.99
N THR A 209 14.44 14.24 -26.28
CA THR A 209 13.24 13.81 -27.02
C THR A 209 12.48 12.69 -26.30
N SER A 210 13.18 11.71 -25.73
CA SER A 210 12.61 10.63 -24.91
C SER A 210 11.88 11.10 -23.64
N TRP A 211 12.09 12.34 -23.17
CA TRP A 211 11.37 12.86 -22.02
C TRP A 211 9.92 13.22 -22.37
N ALA A 212 9.69 13.74 -23.58
CA ALA A 212 8.42 14.33 -24.00
C ALA A 212 7.82 13.68 -25.28
N TYR A 213 8.41 12.59 -25.80
CA TYR A 213 7.91 11.92 -27.00
C TYR A 213 7.90 10.39 -26.84
N ALA A 214 6.69 9.81 -26.88
CA ALA A 214 6.46 8.40 -26.52
C ALA A 214 7.26 7.40 -27.39
N PRO A 215 7.41 7.55 -28.72
CA PRO A 215 8.28 6.67 -29.51
C PRO A 215 9.74 6.68 -29.05
N SER A 216 10.30 7.86 -28.73
CA SER A 216 11.69 7.95 -28.27
C SER A 216 11.91 7.38 -26.86
N PHE A 217 10.90 7.37 -25.98
CA PHE A 217 11.00 6.61 -24.73
C PHE A 217 10.81 5.11 -24.96
N ASN A 218 9.86 4.70 -25.81
CA ASN A 218 9.62 3.28 -26.14
C ASN A 218 10.91 2.58 -26.59
N ASP A 219 11.69 3.22 -27.46
CA ASP A 219 12.94 2.65 -27.98
C ASP A 219 14.05 2.64 -26.90
N LEU A 220 14.02 3.59 -25.97
CA LEU A 220 14.97 3.70 -24.86
C LEU A 220 14.66 2.76 -23.69
N ALA A 221 13.39 2.47 -23.43
CA ALA A 221 12.91 1.77 -22.23
C ALA A 221 13.62 0.42 -21.96
N PRO A 222 13.90 -0.44 -22.96
CA PRO A 222 14.66 -1.68 -22.73
C PRO A 222 16.08 -1.43 -22.19
N SER A 223 16.74 -0.36 -22.62
CA SER A 223 18.09 0.00 -22.11
C SER A 223 18.08 0.53 -20.68
N LEU A 224 16.94 1.03 -20.21
CA LEU A 224 16.69 1.44 -18.82
C LEU A 224 16.19 0.28 -17.94
N GLY A 225 16.13 -0.94 -18.48
CA GLY A 225 15.75 -2.16 -17.75
C GLY A 225 14.25 -2.46 -17.71
N PHE A 226 13.42 -1.72 -18.45
CA PHE A 226 11.99 -2.03 -18.57
C PHE A 226 11.78 -3.29 -19.43
N THR A 227 10.89 -4.18 -19.00
CA THR A 227 10.60 -5.43 -19.73
C THR A 227 9.34 -5.28 -20.57
N ARG A 228 9.45 -5.42 -21.89
CA ARG A 228 8.27 -5.35 -22.79
C ARG A 228 7.36 -6.55 -22.60
N LEU A 229 6.05 -6.30 -22.50
CA LEU A 229 4.99 -7.31 -22.42
C LEU A 229 4.01 -7.13 -23.58
N ALA A 230 3.58 -8.23 -24.19
CA ALA A 230 2.56 -8.22 -25.23
C ALA A 230 1.16 -7.89 -24.69
N SER A 231 0.24 -7.46 -25.56
CA SER A 231 -1.18 -7.21 -25.25
C SER A 231 -1.90 -8.38 -24.57
N THR A 232 -1.41 -9.61 -24.76
CA THR A 232 -1.93 -10.87 -24.20
C THR A 232 -1.40 -11.19 -22.80
N GLN A 233 -0.33 -10.52 -22.35
CA GLN A 233 0.32 -10.77 -21.05
C GLN A 233 -0.26 -9.92 -19.90
N ARG A 234 -1.51 -9.44 -20.02
CA ARG A 234 -2.14 -8.53 -19.04
C ARG A 234 -2.14 -9.05 -17.60
N SER A 235 -2.20 -10.36 -17.42
CA SER A 235 -2.13 -11.03 -16.11
C SER A 235 -0.77 -10.89 -15.41
N GLN A 236 0.26 -10.40 -16.11
CA GLN A 236 1.59 -10.10 -15.56
C GLN A 236 1.74 -8.63 -15.17
N LEU A 237 0.75 -7.78 -15.47
CA LEU A 237 0.80 -6.35 -15.18
C LEU A 237 0.68 -6.08 -13.68
N GLN A 238 1.38 -5.03 -13.27
CA GLN A 238 1.36 -4.50 -11.91
C GLN A 238 1.10 -2.99 -11.96
N VAL A 239 0.70 -2.42 -10.83
CA VAL A 239 0.59 -0.95 -10.69
C VAL A 239 1.97 -0.32 -10.97
N GLY A 240 1.97 0.82 -11.66
CA GLY A 240 3.16 1.51 -12.17
C GLY A 240 3.54 1.15 -13.61
N ASP A 241 3.09 0.00 -14.15
CA ASP A 241 3.47 -0.42 -15.51
C ASP A 241 3.04 0.58 -16.58
N LEU A 242 3.82 0.71 -17.66
CA LEU A 242 3.49 1.66 -18.73
C LEU A 242 2.66 0.95 -19.80
N ALA A 243 1.55 1.53 -20.22
CA ALA A 243 0.75 1.10 -21.37
C ALA A 243 1.01 2.02 -22.56
N TYR A 244 1.61 1.47 -23.62
CA TYR A 244 1.90 2.16 -24.87
C TYR A 244 0.86 1.78 -25.93
N PHE A 245 0.32 2.78 -26.60
CA PHE A 245 -0.76 2.64 -27.55
C PHE A 245 -0.36 3.09 -28.94
N ASP A 246 -0.76 2.31 -29.93
CA ASP A 246 -0.68 2.64 -31.35
C ASP A 246 -2.12 2.61 -31.88
N TRP A 247 -2.71 3.79 -32.06
CA TRP A 247 -4.12 3.96 -32.42
C TRP A 247 -4.39 3.68 -33.88
N ASN A 248 -3.37 3.84 -34.73
CA ASN A 248 -3.48 3.72 -36.18
C ASN A 248 -2.86 2.42 -36.75
N ASN A 249 -2.26 1.61 -35.87
CA ASN A 249 -1.68 0.29 -36.14
C ASN A 249 -0.51 0.33 -37.15
N ASN A 250 0.37 1.33 -37.04
CA ASN A 250 1.56 1.48 -37.89
C ASN A 250 2.86 0.92 -37.27
N GLY A 251 2.83 0.49 -36.00
CA GLY A 251 3.98 -0.02 -35.24
C GLY A 251 4.70 1.02 -34.37
N VAL A 252 4.26 2.29 -34.37
CA VAL A 252 4.82 3.41 -33.61
C VAL A 252 3.79 3.89 -32.58
N PRO A 253 4.14 4.09 -31.31
CA PRO A 253 3.16 4.49 -30.31
C PRO A 253 2.76 5.96 -30.45
N ASP A 254 1.45 6.21 -30.52
CA ASP A 254 0.85 7.53 -30.48
C ASP A 254 0.72 8.07 -29.04
N HIS A 255 0.62 7.19 -28.04
CA HIS A 255 0.28 7.59 -26.67
C HIS A 255 0.85 6.63 -25.61
N VAL A 256 0.97 7.11 -24.37
CA VAL A 256 1.40 6.34 -23.20
C VAL A 256 0.61 6.73 -21.96
N MET A 257 0.28 5.75 -21.10
CA MET A 257 -0.32 5.95 -19.78
C MET A 257 0.34 5.03 -18.74
N ILE A 258 0.17 5.32 -17.45
CA ILE A 258 0.63 4.49 -16.33
C ILE A 258 -0.52 3.61 -15.85
N VAL A 259 -0.27 2.33 -15.54
CA VAL A 259 -1.23 1.39 -14.97
C VAL A 259 -1.50 1.77 -13.51
N SER A 260 -2.67 2.38 -13.27
CA SER A 260 -3.09 2.80 -11.94
C SER A 260 -3.73 1.70 -11.12
N ALA A 261 -4.42 0.73 -11.74
CA ALA A 261 -4.95 -0.44 -11.03
C ALA A 261 -4.99 -1.70 -11.91
N VAL A 262 -4.77 -2.85 -11.28
CA VAL A 262 -4.94 -4.18 -11.89
C VAL A 262 -5.83 -5.01 -10.97
N SER A 263 -6.80 -5.72 -11.53
CA SER A 263 -7.65 -6.65 -10.79
C SER A 263 -7.92 -7.90 -11.62
N THR A 264 -7.68 -9.08 -11.02
CA THR A 264 -7.88 -10.37 -11.70
C THR A 264 -8.94 -11.18 -10.98
N VAL A 265 -10.08 -11.39 -11.63
CA VAL A 265 -11.23 -12.15 -11.10
C VAL A 265 -11.57 -13.28 -12.06
N ALA A 266 -11.60 -14.51 -11.57
CA ALA A 266 -11.87 -15.72 -12.36
C ALA A 266 -11.02 -15.84 -13.65
N GLY A 267 -9.76 -15.37 -13.61
CA GLY A 267 -8.83 -15.37 -14.75
C GLY A 267 -8.92 -14.13 -15.66
N THR A 268 -9.98 -13.33 -15.57
CA THR A 268 -10.12 -12.08 -16.33
C THR A 268 -9.38 -10.96 -15.62
N THR A 269 -8.46 -10.29 -16.32
CA THR A 269 -7.67 -9.16 -15.78
C THR A 269 -8.19 -7.84 -16.31
N THR A 270 -8.76 -7.00 -15.43
CA THR A 270 -9.13 -5.61 -15.71
C THR A 270 -7.96 -4.68 -15.38
N VAL A 271 -7.70 -3.70 -16.23
CA VAL A 271 -6.61 -2.72 -16.10
C VAL A 271 -7.18 -1.30 -16.14
N LYS A 272 -6.75 -0.46 -15.19
CA LYS A 272 -7.03 0.99 -15.15
C LYS A 272 -5.75 1.79 -15.33
N LEU A 273 -5.88 2.99 -15.88
CA LEU A 273 -4.78 3.83 -16.33
C LEU A 273 -4.89 5.28 -15.83
N VAL A 274 -3.75 5.93 -15.58
CA VAL A 274 -3.60 7.37 -15.31
C VAL A 274 -2.72 8.04 -16.38
N GLY A 275 -3.09 9.23 -16.86
CA GLY A 275 -2.37 9.92 -17.94
C GLY A 275 -2.95 11.29 -18.32
N HIS A 276 -2.18 12.04 -19.13
CA HIS A 276 -2.47 13.38 -19.65
C HIS A 276 -2.94 13.36 -21.13
N ASN A 277 -3.06 14.53 -21.78
CA ASN A 277 -3.68 14.81 -23.08
C ASN A 277 -5.20 14.54 -23.14
N LEU A 278 -5.66 13.50 -22.46
CA LEU A 278 -7.05 13.33 -22.04
C LEU A 278 -7.04 12.83 -20.59
N ASP A 279 -7.08 13.79 -19.66
CA ASP A 279 -6.86 13.60 -18.23
C ASP A 279 -7.77 12.51 -17.63
N TYR A 280 -7.15 11.45 -17.10
CA TYR A 280 -7.83 10.42 -16.33
C TYR A 280 -6.90 9.87 -15.23
N ASP A 281 -7.49 9.40 -14.13
CA ASP A 281 -6.83 8.69 -13.02
C ASP A 281 -7.10 7.17 -13.02
N TYR A 282 -8.28 6.75 -13.49
CA TYR A 282 -8.66 5.34 -13.62
C TYR A 282 -9.35 5.02 -14.97
N ARG A 283 -8.78 5.49 -16.09
CA ARG A 283 -9.29 5.16 -17.45
C ARG A 283 -9.31 3.65 -17.66
N ASP A 284 -10.39 3.12 -18.22
CA ASP A 284 -10.54 1.69 -18.48
C ASP A 284 -9.83 1.28 -19.78
N LEU A 285 -8.89 0.34 -19.70
CA LEU A 285 -8.09 -0.09 -20.86
C LEU A 285 -8.96 -0.65 -22.00
N ASP A 286 -9.95 -1.47 -21.69
CA ASP A 286 -10.76 -2.11 -22.73
C ASP A 286 -11.75 -1.13 -23.36
N THR A 287 -12.32 -0.20 -22.59
CA THR A 287 -13.08 0.94 -23.13
C THR A 287 -12.23 1.79 -24.06
N THR A 288 -10.97 2.07 -23.67
CA THR A 288 -10.01 2.83 -24.49
C THR A 288 -9.77 2.17 -25.85
N LEU A 289 -9.55 0.85 -25.88
CA LEU A 289 -9.26 0.10 -27.11
C LEU A 289 -10.49 -0.27 -27.95
N THR A 290 -11.68 -0.42 -27.33
CA THR A 290 -12.88 -0.94 -28.03
C THR A 290 -13.91 0.13 -28.36
N LYS A 291 -13.88 1.30 -27.71
CA LYS A 291 -14.83 2.39 -27.91
C LYS A 291 -14.16 3.69 -28.32
N ASP A 292 -13.10 4.08 -27.61
CA ASP A 292 -12.47 5.38 -27.84
C ASP A 292 -11.55 5.34 -29.08
N HIS A 293 -10.77 4.26 -29.22
CA HIS A 293 -9.83 4.04 -30.32
C HIS A 293 -10.00 2.64 -30.97
N PRO A 294 -11.18 2.34 -31.56
CA PRO A 294 -11.48 1.01 -32.10
C PRO A 294 -10.51 0.63 -33.23
N GLY A 295 -9.81 -0.50 -33.05
CA GLY A 295 -8.79 -0.99 -33.98
C GLY A 295 -7.35 -0.65 -33.57
N GLY A 296 -7.16 0.21 -32.56
CA GLY A 296 -5.85 0.46 -31.96
C GLY A 296 -5.28 -0.75 -31.23
N THR A 297 -3.96 -0.77 -31.05
CA THR A 297 -3.23 -1.81 -30.32
C THR A 297 -2.55 -1.26 -29.07
N VAL A 298 -2.13 -2.16 -28.18
CA VAL A 298 -1.41 -1.83 -26.95
C VAL A 298 -0.26 -2.81 -26.73
N TRP A 299 0.84 -2.34 -26.16
CA TRP A 299 1.82 -3.17 -25.45
C TRP A 299 2.17 -2.50 -24.13
N PHE A 300 2.88 -3.22 -23.26
CA PHE A 300 3.24 -2.70 -21.95
C PHE A 300 4.73 -2.78 -21.68
N TYR A 301 5.17 -2.00 -20.71
CA TYR A 301 6.49 -2.14 -20.09
C TYR A 301 6.33 -2.35 -18.59
N SER A 302 6.81 -3.50 -18.12
CA SER A 302 6.97 -3.79 -16.69
C SER A 302 8.17 -3.02 -16.16
N LEU A 303 7.98 -2.30 -15.05
CA LEU A 303 9.04 -1.49 -14.43
C LEU A 303 10.23 -2.36 -13.97
N PRO A 304 11.47 -1.84 -14.09
CA PRO A 304 12.66 -2.50 -13.54
C PRO A 304 12.53 -2.69 -12.03
N THR A 305 13.11 -3.78 -11.51
CA THR A 305 13.04 -4.16 -10.08
C THR A 305 13.51 -3.05 -9.15
N SER A 306 14.46 -2.21 -9.58
CA SER A 306 14.97 -1.05 -8.83
C SER A 306 13.92 0.02 -8.52
N LEU A 307 12.82 0.08 -9.26
CA LEU A 307 11.68 0.96 -8.99
C LEU A 307 10.57 0.24 -8.21
N ARG A 308 10.57 -1.10 -8.15
CA ARG A 308 9.55 -1.88 -7.42
C ARG A 308 9.89 -2.12 -5.94
N SER A 309 11.18 -2.09 -5.60
CA SER A 309 11.69 -2.18 -4.22
C SER A 309 11.57 -0.86 -3.45
#